data_AF-A0A9X3KH50-F1
#
_entry.id   AF-A0A9X3KH50-F1
#
_cell.length_a   1.000
_cell.length_b   1.000
_cell.length_c   1.000
_cell.angle_alpha   90.00
_cell.angle_beta   90.00
_cell.angle_gamma   90.00
#
_symmetry.space_group_name_H-M   'P 1'
#
loop_
_entity.id
_entity.type
_entity.pdbx_description
1 polymer ?
#
loop_
_entity_poly.entity_id
_entity_poly.type
_entity_poly.pdbx_seq_one_letter_code
_entity_poly.pdbx_strand_id
1 'polypeptide(L)'
;MSNRSSLAVPAAIFLIAGASILLTACASTVMKSYIGAPITSVMLDYGPPDNIYSLGPGQQAYQWRKDKTQAVAGSSSGEVRTTRRGERYEVSETPAYIERIDCFYTFYTRNSGAEWYVTSFRQPSLECE
;
A
#
# COMPACT_ATOMS: atom_id res chain seq x y z
N MET A 1 47.65 -11.86 42.41
CA MET A 1 46.45 -10.99 42.54
C MET A 1 46.11 -10.43 41.17
N SER A 2 45.06 -10.93 40.52
CA SER A 2 44.03 -10.14 39.81
C SER A 2 43.15 -11.13 39.04
N ASN A 3 41.87 -11.14 39.40
CA ASN A 3 40.87 -12.13 39.01
C ASN A 3 40.57 -12.11 37.50
N ARG A 4 40.50 -13.29 36.89
CA ARG A 4 39.75 -13.50 35.65
C ARG A 4 38.27 -13.53 36.00
N SER A 5 37.62 -12.37 35.96
CA SER A 5 36.17 -12.28 36.10
C SER A 5 35.52 -12.82 34.83
N SER A 6 35.00 -14.03 34.94
CA SER A 6 34.03 -14.62 34.04
C SER A 6 32.82 -13.70 33.92
N LEU A 7 32.58 -13.15 32.73
CA LEU A 7 31.27 -12.64 32.34
C LEU A 7 30.82 -13.48 31.16
N ALA A 8 30.30 -14.66 31.50
CA ALA A 8 29.34 -15.36 30.66
C ALA A 8 28.14 -14.44 30.50
N VAL A 9 28.17 -13.60 29.46
CA VAL A 9 27.01 -12.86 29.00
C VAL A 9 25.99 -13.92 28.58
N PRO A 10 24.79 -13.99 29.20
CA PRO A 10 23.86 -15.05 28.93
C PRO A 10 23.43 -14.98 27.46
N ALA A 11 23.69 -16.06 26.72
CA ALA A 11 23.32 -16.26 25.31
C ALA A 11 21.79 -16.22 25.04
N ALA A 12 20.98 -15.83 26.03
CA ALA A 12 19.52 -15.79 25.96
C ALA A 12 18.94 -14.41 25.58
N ILE A 13 19.75 -13.33 25.56
CA ILE A 13 19.22 -11.97 25.31
C ILE A 13 19.27 -11.57 23.81
N PHE A 14 19.99 -12.31 22.97
CA PHE A 14 20.05 -12.02 21.52
C PHE A 14 18.87 -12.58 20.70
N LEU A 15 17.89 -13.24 21.32
CA LEU A 15 16.79 -13.91 20.60
C LEU A 15 15.52 -13.07 20.37
N ILE A 16 15.45 -11.80 20.80
CA ILE A 16 14.21 -10.99 20.69
C ILE A 16 14.35 -9.79 19.71
N ALA A 17 15.55 -9.44 19.25
CA ALA A 17 15.79 -8.23 18.47
C ALA A 17 15.86 -8.44 16.94
N GLY A 18 15.18 -9.46 16.39
CA GLY A 18 15.34 -9.87 14.98
C GLY A 18 14.10 -9.80 14.09
N ALA A 19 12.93 -9.40 14.60
CA ALA A 19 11.68 -9.42 13.85
C ALA A 19 10.96 -8.06 13.89
N SER A 20 11.69 -6.99 13.58
CA SER A 20 11.05 -5.73 13.20
C SER A 20 10.50 -5.90 11.77
N ILE A 21 9.36 -6.59 11.65
CA ILE A 21 8.59 -6.61 10.40
C ILE A 21 8.14 -5.16 10.18
N LEU A 22 8.81 -4.48 9.26
CA LEU A 22 8.33 -3.23 8.69
C LEU A 22 7.02 -3.57 7.96
N LEU A 23 5.90 -3.54 8.68
CA LEU A 23 4.57 -3.59 8.09
C LEU A 23 4.39 -2.27 7.34
N THR A 24 4.90 -2.19 6.11
CA THR A 24 4.29 -1.33 5.12
C THR A 24 2.88 -1.87 4.95
N ALA A 25 1.92 -1.27 5.66
CA ALA A 25 0.53 -1.70 5.61
C ALA A 25 -0.01 -1.31 4.24
N CYS A 26 0.07 -2.24 3.29
CA CYS A 26 -0.57 -2.07 2.00
C CYS A 26 -2.07 -1.84 2.23
N ALA A 27 -2.71 -1.02 1.42
CA ALA A 27 -4.11 -0.68 1.56
C ALA A 27 -4.99 -1.94 1.58
N SER A 28 -4.66 -2.96 0.80
CA SER A 28 -5.35 -4.27 0.84
C SER A 28 -5.30 -4.95 2.21
N THR A 29 -4.22 -4.78 2.96
CA THR A 29 -4.07 -5.35 4.32
C THR A 29 -5.02 -4.67 5.29
N VAL A 30 -5.16 -3.35 5.17
CA VAL A 30 -6.11 -2.56 5.98
C VAL A 30 -7.54 -2.89 5.59
N MET A 31 -7.86 -2.99 4.30
CA MET A 31 -9.19 -3.39 3.86
C MET A 31 -9.57 -4.79 4.37
N LYS A 32 -8.62 -5.72 4.39
CA LYS A 32 -8.83 -7.07 4.88
C LYS A 32 -9.20 -7.12 6.36
N SER A 33 -8.70 -6.20 7.20
CA SER A 33 -9.03 -6.20 8.63
C SER A 33 -10.49 -5.86 8.92
N TYR A 34 -11.21 -5.24 7.99
CA TYR A 34 -12.63 -4.96 8.16
C TYR A 34 -13.54 -6.13 7.82
N ILE A 35 -13.03 -7.23 7.25
CA ILE A 35 -13.87 -8.41 6.94
C ILE A 35 -14.48 -8.96 8.23
N GLY A 36 -15.80 -9.06 8.26
CA GLY A 36 -16.57 -9.48 9.43
C GLY A 36 -16.99 -8.34 10.35
N ALA A 37 -16.48 -7.11 10.15
CA ALA A 37 -16.92 -5.92 10.87
C ALA A 37 -18.15 -5.29 10.19
N PRO A 38 -18.98 -4.53 10.94
CA PRO A 38 -20.04 -3.74 10.33
C PRO A 38 -19.43 -2.63 9.46
N ILE A 39 -20.07 -2.29 8.33
CA ILE A 39 -19.58 -1.24 7.42
C ILE A 39 -19.49 0.13 8.10
N THR A 40 -20.25 0.32 9.17
CA THR A 40 -20.16 1.51 10.03
C THR A 40 -18.77 1.71 10.61
N SER A 41 -17.99 0.65 10.87
CA SER A 41 -16.59 0.78 11.28
C SER A 41 -15.74 1.49 10.22
N VAL A 42 -15.84 1.07 8.96
CA VAL A 42 -15.16 1.72 7.82
C VAL A 42 -15.61 3.18 7.69
N MET A 43 -16.91 3.45 7.87
CA MET A 43 -17.44 4.81 7.81
C MET A 43 -16.96 5.70 8.97
N LEU A 44 -16.72 5.14 10.15
CA LEU A 44 -16.17 5.88 11.29
C LEU A 44 -14.70 6.27 11.03
N ASP A 45 -13.93 5.39 10.39
CA ASP A 45 -12.52 5.62 10.12
C ASP A 45 -12.28 6.53 8.90
N TYR A 46 -13.09 6.39 7.84
CA TYR A 46 -12.85 7.07 6.56
C TYR A 46 -13.93 8.07 6.15
N GLY A 47 -14.99 8.21 6.95
CA GLY A 47 -16.15 9.02 6.62
C GLY A 47 -17.14 8.32 5.69
N PRO A 48 -18.18 9.05 5.24
CA PRO A 48 -19.19 8.48 4.37
C PRO A 48 -18.59 7.99 3.04
N PRO A 49 -19.15 6.93 2.45
CA PRO A 49 -18.74 6.44 1.13
C PRO A 49 -19.07 7.48 0.04
N ASP A 50 -18.26 7.53 -1.01
CA ASP A 50 -18.55 8.32 -2.21
C ASP A 50 -19.70 7.70 -3.02
N ASN A 51 -19.75 6.37 -3.11
CA ASN A 51 -20.78 5.65 -3.86
C ASN A 51 -21.28 4.42 -3.10
N ILE A 52 -22.56 4.10 -3.29
CA ILE A 52 -23.19 2.87 -2.80
C ILE A 52 -23.89 2.18 -3.97
N TYR A 53 -23.55 0.92 -4.22
CA TYR A 53 -24.14 0.11 -5.30
C TYR A 53 -24.93 -1.06 -4.72
N SER A 54 -26.17 -1.25 -5.18
CA SER A 54 -26.94 -2.45 -4.88
C SER A 54 -26.50 -3.58 -5.79
N LEU A 55 -26.04 -4.71 -5.23
CA LEU A 55 -25.55 -5.87 -5.99
C LEU A 55 -26.59 -6.99 -6.11
N GLY A 56 -27.68 -6.89 -5.37
CA GLY A 56 -28.72 -7.90 -5.30
C GLY A 56 -29.38 -7.95 -3.92
N PRO A 57 -30.28 -8.91 -3.69
CA PRO A 57 -30.99 -9.03 -2.42
C PRO A 57 -30.03 -9.15 -1.23
N GLY A 58 -30.07 -8.16 -0.34
CA GLY A 58 -29.24 -8.12 0.86
C GLY A 58 -27.73 -7.99 0.59
N GLN A 59 -27.30 -7.52 -0.58
CA GLN A 59 -25.89 -7.27 -0.90
C GLN A 59 -25.68 -5.85 -1.42
N GLN A 60 -24.64 -5.19 -0.90
CA GLN A 60 -24.27 -3.82 -1.31
C GLN A 60 -22.76 -3.67 -1.42
N ALA A 61 -22.31 -2.81 -2.32
CA ALA A 61 -20.93 -2.35 -2.39
C ALA A 61 -20.83 -0.89 -1.97
N TYR A 62 -19.87 -0.59 -1.12
CA TYR A 62 -19.56 0.74 -0.62
C TYR A 62 -18.19 1.14 -1.16
N GLN A 63 -18.10 2.30 -1.80
CA GLN A 63 -16.87 2.73 -2.45
C GLN A 63 -16.42 4.10 -1.96
N TRP A 64 -15.12 4.20 -1.70
CA TRP A 64 -14.41 5.43 -1.40
C TRP A 64 -13.42 5.74 -2.53
N ARG A 65 -13.31 7.01 -2.92
CA ARG A 65 -12.32 7.53 -3.85
C ARG A 65 -11.26 8.31 -3.06
N LYS A 66 -9.99 8.05 -3.36
CA LYS A 66 -8.85 8.79 -2.81
C LYS A 66 -7.94 9.26 -3.94
N ASP A 67 -7.58 10.53 -3.91
CA ASP A 67 -6.68 11.11 -4.89
C ASP A 67 -5.23 10.98 -4.41
N LYS A 68 -4.44 10.14 -5.08
CA LYS A 68 -3.00 10.01 -4.82
C LYS A 68 -2.24 10.92 -5.79
N THR A 69 -1.38 11.77 -5.26
CA THR A 69 -0.47 12.60 -6.08
C THR A 69 0.95 12.12 -5.85
N GLN A 70 1.67 11.79 -6.93
CA GLN A 70 3.06 11.37 -6.86
C GLN A 70 3.94 12.16 -7.82
N ALA A 71 5.18 12.44 -7.41
CA ALA A 71 6.18 13.05 -8.27
C ALA A 71 7.00 11.95 -8.95
N VAL A 72 6.94 11.91 -10.28
CA VAL A 72 7.74 10.99 -11.10
C VAL A 72 9.03 11.71 -11.47
N ALA A 73 10.16 11.16 -11.04
CA ALA A 73 11.47 11.72 -11.34
C ALA A 73 11.80 11.58 -12.83
N GLY A 74 12.39 12.64 -13.39
CA GLY A 74 12.95 12.58 -14.74
C GLY A 74 14.19 11.67 -14.77
N SER A 75 14.48 11.10 -15.93
CA SER A 75 15.64 10.26 -16.15
C SER A 75 16.46 10.77 -17.33
N SER A 76 17.76 10.52 -17.31
CA SER A 76 18.68 10.85 -18.39
C SER A 76 19.46 9.58 -18.72
N SER A 77 19.51 9.21 -20.00
CA SER A 77 20.26 8.07 -20.50
C SER A 77 21.19 8.53 -21.62
N GLY A 78 22.45 8.12 -21.56
CA GLY A 78 23.43 8.46 -22.59
C GLY A 78 23.92 7.22 -23.31
N GLU A 79 24.00 7.28 -24.64
CA GLU A 79 24.56 6.23 -25.49
C GLU A 79 25.73 6.80 -26.31
N VAL A 80 26.85 6.08 -26.32
CA VAL A 80 27.97 6.40 -27.23
C VAL A 80 27.71 5.74 -28.57
N ARG A 81 27.56 6.55 -29.62
CA ARG A 81 27.40 6.09 -31.00
C ARG A 81 28.68 6.26 -31.79
N THR A 82 29.24 5.16 -32.28
CA THR A 82 30.39 5.19 -33.19
C THR A 82 29.91 5.54 -34.60
N THR A 83 30.38 6.67 -35.12
CA THR A 83 30.08 7.14 -36.48
C THR A 83 31.32 7.03 -37.36
N ARG A 84 31.17 7.13 -38.69
CA ARG A 84 32.31 7.20 -39.63
C ARG A 84 33.31 8.33 -39.34
N ARG A 85 32.97 9.30 -38.48
CA ARG A 85 33.82 10.45 -38.09
C ARG A 85 34.31 10.39 -36.63
N GLY A 86 34.16 9.25 -35.95
CA GLY A 86 34.54 9.06 -34.54
C GLY A 86 33.34 8.76 -33.63
N GLU A 87 33.57 8.73 -32.33
CA GLU A 87 32.54 8.49 -31.31
C GLU A 87 31.78 9.78 -30.97
N ARG A 88 30.45 9.69 -30.86
CA ARG A 88 29.57 10.77 -30.39
C ARG A 88 28.77 10.29 -29.19
N TYR A 89 28.71 11.09 -28.15
CA TYR A 89 27.82 10.85 -27.01
C TYR A 89 26.45 11.48 -27.29
N GLU A 90 25.40 10.68 -27.27
CA GLU A 90 24.01 11.14 -27.39
C GLU A 90 23.31 10.96 -26.05
N VAL A 91 22.63 11.99 -25.56
CA VAL A 91 21.86 11.96 -24.31
C VAL A 91 20.38 12.08 -24.64
N SER A 92 19.59 11.17 -24.09
CA SER A 92 18.14 11.20 -24.09
C SER A 92 17.64 11.50 -22.68
N GLU A 93 16.94 12.61 -22.53
CA GLU A 93 16.37 13.07 -21.26
C GLU A 93 14.85 12.94 -21.28
N THR A 94 14.29 12.40 -20.20
CA THR A 94 12.87 12.34 -19.89
C THR A 94 12.62 13.25 -18.69
N PRO A 95 11.84 14.35 -18.83
CA PRO A 95 11.63 15.29 -17.74
C PRO A 95 10.75 14.71 -16.62
N ALA A 96 10.86 15.29 -15.43
CA ALA A 96 10.00 14.97 -14.29
C ALA A 96 8.58 15.49 -14.49
N TYR A 97 7.59 14.82 -13.91
CA TYR A 97 6.19 15.27 -13.93
C TYR A 97 5.44 14.89 -12.64
N ILE A 98 4.30 15.52 -12.41
CA ILE A 98 3.38 15.18 -11.32
C ILE A 98 2.26 14.31 -11.87
N GLU A 99 2.08 13.15 -11.30
CA GLU A 99 1.01 12.21 -11.63
C GLU A 99 -0.08 12.24 -10.57
N ARG A 100 -1.34 12.24 -11.01
CA ARG A 100 -2.52 12.13 -10.15
C ARG A 100 -3.26 10.85 -10.49
N ILE A 101 -3.44 9.99 -9.50
CA ILE A 101 -4.05 8.67 -9.63
C ILE A 101 -5.28 8.63 -8.72
N ASP A 102 -6.42 8.25 -9.27
CA ASP A 102 -7.65 8.05 -8.50
C ASP A 102 -7.71 6.59 -8.01
N CYS A 103 -7.63 6.41 -6.69
CA CYS A 103 -7.71 5.11 -6.04
C CYS A 103 -9.14 4.84 -5.57
N PHE A 104 -9.72 3.72 -5.99
CA PHE A 104 -11.06 3.31 -5.57
C PHE A 104 -11.01 2.11 -4.62
N TYR A 105 -11.42 2.35 -3.38
CA TYR A 105 -11.48 1.33 -2.33
C TYR A 105 -12.93 0.88 -2.16
N THR A 106 -13.21 -0.36 -2.56
CA THR A 106 -14.59 -0.90 -2.57
C THR A 106 -14.73 -2.05 -1.58
N PHE A 107 -15.67 -1.94 -0.66
CA PHE A 107 -16.08 -2.99 0.26
C PHE A 107 -17.38 -3.62 -0.18
N TYR A 108 -17.44 -4.94 -0.18
CA TYR A 108 -18.65 -5.71 -0.40
C TYR A 108 -19.25 -6.10 0.94
N THR A 109 -20.55 -5.92 1.06
CA THR A 109 -21.28 -6.13 2.31
C THR A 109 -22.50 -7.01 2.09
N ARG A 110 -22.90 -7.68 3.16
CA ARG A 110 -24.16 -8.41 3.23
C ARG A 110 -24.97 -7.93 4.41
N ASN A 111 -26.28 -7.76 4.19
CA ASN A 111 -27.20 -7.41 5.26
C ASN A 111 -27.35 -8.60 6.22
N SER A 112 -27.25 -8.32 7.52
CA SER A 112 -27.58 -9.25 8.60
C SER A 112 -28.46 -8.52 9.61
N GLY A 113 -29.77 -8.49 9.33
CA GLY A 113 -30.74 -7.81 10.19
C GLY A 113 -30.68 -6.29 10.04
N ALA A 114 -30.26 -5.60 11.10
CA ALA A 114 -30.19 -4.14 11.14
C ALA A 114 -28.89 -3.55 10.55
N GLU A 115 -27.87 -4.38 10.33
CA GLU A 115 -26.54 -3.92 9.96
C GLU A 115 -26.03 -4.58 8.68
N TRP A 116 -25.09 -3.89 8.03
CA TRP A 116 -24.36 -4.38 6.87
C TRP A 116 -22.96 -4.79 7.29
N TYR A 117 -22.61 -6.05 7.08
CA TYR A 117 -21.30 -6.58 7.45
C TYR A 117 -20.42 -6.74 6.22
N VAL A 118 -19.16 -6.33 6.33
CA VAL A 118 -18.17 -6.48 5.27
C VAL A 118 -17.88 -7.96 5.07
N THR A 119 -18.11 -8.46 3.86
CA THR A 119 -17.84 -9.86 3.49
C THR A 119 -16.54 -10.01 2.72
N SER A 120 -16.20 -9.01 1.90
CA SER A 120 -15.00 -9.00 1.08
C SER A 120 -14.73 -7.58 0.59
N PHE A 121 -13.64 -7.39 -0.17
CA PHE A 121 -13.31 -6.12 -0.78
C PHE A 121 -12.77 -6.35 -2.20
N ARG A 122 -12.78 -5.30 -3.02
CA ARG A 122 -12.11 -5.31 -4.32
C ARG A 122 -10.64 -4.96 -4.11
N GLN A 123 -9.73 -5.81 -4.57
CA GLN A 123 -8.30 -5.54 -4.48
C GLN A 123 -7.96 -4.21 -5.18
N PRO A 124 -7.28 -3.28 -4.48
CA PRO A 124 -6.77 -2.05 -5.08
C PRO A 124 -5.81 -2.34 -6.24
N SER A 125 -5.60 -1.35 -7.10
CA SER A 125 -4.49 -1.42 -8.06
C SER A 125 -3.15 -1.32 -7.34
N LEU A 126 -2.08 -1.77 -7.99
CA LEU A 126 -0.74 -1.80 -7.37
C LEU A 126 -0.25 -0.40 -6.97
N GLU A 127 -0.66 0.63 -7.70
CA GLU A 127 -0.34 2.02 -7.40
C GLU A 127 -1.10 2.55 -6.18
N CYS A 128 -2.15 1.85 -5.75
CA CYS A 128 -3.05 2.21 -4.66
C CYS A 128 -2.95 1.27 -3.44
N GLU A 129 -1.96 0.37 -3.44
CA GLU A 129 -1.51 -0.35 -2.25
C GLU A 129 -0.74 0.58 -1.30
#